data_AF-A0A8X6K8R9-F1
#
_entry.id   AF-A0A8X6K8R9-F1
#
_cell.length_a   1.000
_cell.length_b   1.000
_cell.length_c   1.000
_cell.angle_alpha   90.00
_cell.angle_beta   90.00
_cell.angle_gamma   90.00
#
_symmetry.space_group_name_H-M   'P 1'
#
loop_
_entity.id
_entity.type
_entity.pdbx_description
1 polymer ?
#
loop_
_entity_poly.entity_id
_entity_poly.type
_entity_poly.pdbx_seq_one_letter_code
_entity_poly.pdbx_strand_id
1 'polypeptide(L)'
;MNERHSETRVWQDTTIKSSYEASSSNLTVGLTAPKGKGRRLIITHIGSKEGFVRDAADIFIGKKSGDYHEEMDGNHFETWFETIMPKLKLQSIIVMDNAPYHSVKKEKIPTSS
;
A
#
# COMPACT_ATOMS: atom_id res chain seq x y z
N MET A 1 -1.70 -12.13 1.66
CA MET A 1 -0.87 -12.82 0.65
C MET A 1 0.20 -11.83 0.21
N ASN A 2 1.47 -12.05 0.55
CA ASN A 2 2.53 -11.08 0.26
C ASN A 2 3.08 -11.37 -1.15
N GLU A 3 2.80 -10.52 -2.13
CA GLU A 3 3.06 -10.78 -3.56
C GLU A 3 4.56 -10.78 -3.96
N ARG A 4 5.47 -10.82 -2.97
CA ARG A 4 6.92 -10.61 -3.15
C ARG A 4 7.80 -11.30 -2.12
N HIS A 5 7.44 -12.48 -1.64
CA HIS A 5 8.41 -13.26 -0.88
C HIS A 5 9.54 -13.71 -1.83
N SER A 6 10.63 -12.93 -1.88
CA SER A 6 11.89 -13.34 -2.48
C SER A 6 12.76 -13.90 -1.37
N GLU A 7 12.92 -15.22 -1.34
CA GLU A 7 13.93 -15.89 -0.52
C GLU A 7 15.30 -15.29 -0.85
N THR A 8 16.07 -14.90 0.16
CA THR A 8 17.40 -14.28 0.00
C THR A 8 18.45 -15.26 -0.56
N ARG A 9 18.07 -16.53 -0.73
CA ARG A 9 18.89 -17.60 -1.29
C ARG A 9 18.15 -18.19 -2.49
N VAL A 10 18.54 -17.76 -3.69
CA VAL A 10 18.08 -18.36 -4.94
C VAL A 10 19.19 -19.30 -5.42
N TRP A 11 18.82 -20.52 -5.83
CA TRP A 11 19.76 -21.44 -6.47
C TRP A 11 20.27 -20.78 -7.76
N GLN A 12 21.59 -20.62 -7.87
CA GLN A 12 22.24 -20.03 -9.03
C GLN A 12 22.96 -21.13 -9.80
N ASP A 13 22.53 -21.37 -11.04
CA ASP A 13 23.28 -22.22 -11.96
C ASP A 13 24.60 -21.52 -12.32
N THR A 14 25.72 -22.21 -12.14
CA THR A 14 27.06 -21.72 -12.49
C THR A 14 27.57 -22.31 -13.81
N THR A 15 26.83 -23.25 -14.40
CA THR A 15 27.21 -23.91 -15.66
C THR A 15 26.98 -23.01 -16.88
N ILE A 16 25.95 -22.15 -16.84
CA ILE A 16 25.64 -21.18 -17.88
C ILE A 16 26.33 -19.85 -17.60
N LYS A 17 27.23 -19.42 -18.49
CA LYS A 17 28.09 -18.26 -18.24
C LYS A 17 27.53 -16.96 -18.81
N SER A 18 26.49 -17.03 -19.64
CA SER A 18 25.88 -15.85 -20.24
C SER A 18 24.41 -16.06 -20.62
N SER A 19 23.67 -14.96 -20.78
CA SER A 19 22.29 -14.97 -21.29
C SER A 19 22.19 -15.47 -22.74
N TYR A 20 23.24 -15.26 -23.53
CA TYR A 20 23.31 -15.76 -24.91
C TYR A 20 23.39 -17.29 -24.95
N GLU A 21 24.27 -17.88 -24.14
CA GLU A 21 24.43 -19.34 -24.02
C GLU A 21 23.16 -20.02 -23.48
N ALA A 22 22.48 -19.36 -22.55
CA ALA A 22 21.16 -19.81 -22.08
C ALA A 22 20.15 -19.82 -23.24
N SER A 23 20.06 -18.71 -23.98
CA SER A 23 19.12 -18.56 -25.09
C SER A 23 19.39 -19.55 -26.23
N SER A 24 20.66 -19.80 -26.58
CA SER A 24 21.03 -20.75 -27.63
C SER A 24 20.75 -22.20 -27.23
N SER A 25 20.65 -22.47 -25.92
CA SER A 25 20.38 -23.79 -25.36
C SER A 25 18.91 -23.98 -24.94
N ASN A 26 18.02 -23.03 -25.27
CA ASN A 26 16.62 -22.98 -24.82
C ASN A 26 16.45 -22.99 -23.28
N LEU A 27 17.43 -22.48 -22.54
CA LEU A 27 17.41 -22.35 -21.08
C LEU A 27 17.12 -20.89 -20.69
N THR A 28 16.57 -20.68 -19.49
CA THR A 28 16.36 -19.36 -18.91
C THR A 28 17.38 -19.12 -17.79
N VAL A 29 17.92 -17.89 -17.68
CA VAL A 29 18.93 -17.51 -16.66
C VAL A 29 18.32 -17.27 -15.26
N GLY A 30 17.28 -18.03 -14.90
CA GLY A 30 16.65 -18.00 -13.58
C GLY A 30 15.40 -17.11 -13.47
N LEU A 31 14.85 -17.08 -12.24
CA LEU A 31 13.66 -16.33 -11.87
C LEU A 31 13.89 -14.84 -12.11
N THR A 32 13.21 -14.27 -13.11
CA THR A 32 13.03 -12.82 -13.18
C THR A 32 12.14 -12.40 -12.01
N ALA A 33 12.75 -11.85 -10.96
CA ALA A 33 12.00 -11.17 -9.91
C ALA A 33 11.02 -10.19 -10.59
N PRO A 34 9.71 -10.23 -10.27
CA PRO A 34 8.72 -9.43 -10.97
C PRO A 34 9.10 -7.95 -10.90
N LYS A 35 9.48 -7.37 -12.05
CA LYS A 35 9.84 -5.96 -12.17
C LYS A 35 8.60 -5.10 -11.89
N GLY A 36 8.73 -4.11 -11.01
CA GLY A 36 7.66 -3.18 -10.58
C GLY A 36 7.55 -3.09 -9.06
N LYS A 37 6.51 -2.46 -8.51
CA LYS A 37 6.00 -2.65 -7.13
C LYS A 37 4.78 -3.59 -7.22
N GLY A 38 4.64 -4.54 -6.28
CA GLY A 38 3.53 -5.52 -6.28
C GLY A 38 2.25 -4.82 -5.85
N ARG A 39 1.09 -5.49 -5.93
CA ARG A 39 -0.11 -4.92 -5.32
C ARG A 39 0.13 -4.83 -3.81
N ARG A 40 -0.43 -3.78 -3.21
CA ARG A 40 -0.31 -3.53 -1.78
C ARG A 40 -1.64 -3.84 -1.11
N LEU A 41 -1.58 -4.42 0.08
CA LEU A 41 -2.74 -4.45 0.96
C LEU A 41 -2.72 -3.13 1.74
N ILE A 42 -3.76 -2.32 1.57
CA ILE A 42 -3.95 -1.07 2.30
C ILE A 42 -4.95 -1.35 3.42
N ILE A 43 -4.62 -0.89 4.62
CA ILE A 43 -5.40 -1.12 5.84
C ILE A 43 -5.46 0.19 6.61
N THR A 44 -6.68 0.65 6.87
CA THR A 44 -6.98 1.77 7.77
C THR A 44 -7.89 1.25 8.88
N HIS A 45 -7.56 1.53 10.13
CA HIS A 45 -8.37 1.12 11.27
C HIS A 45 -8.18 2.06 12.45
N ILE A 46 -9.24 2.28 13.22
CA ILE A 46 -9.17 2.95 14.53
C ILE A 46 -9.23 1.96 15.69
N GLY A 47 -8.36 2.16 16.68
CA GLY A 47 -8.32 1.37 17.91
C GLY A 47 -8.11 2.25 19.14
N SER A 48 -8.48 1.72 20.30
CA SER A 48 -8.27 2.32 21.61
C SER A 48 -7.66 1.29 22.58
N LYS A 49 -7.51 1.67 23.85
CA LYS A 49 -7.15 0.75 24.93
C LYS A 49 -8.16 -0.41 25.11
N GLU A 50 -9.38 -0.27 24.62
CA GLU A 50 -10.41 -1.31 24.65
C GLU A 50 -10.38 -2.22 23.41
N GLY A 51 -9.45 -2.00 22.49
CA GLY A 51 -9.32 -2.73 21.24
C GLY A 51 -9.83 -1.93 20.04
N PHE A 52 -10.09 -2.65 18.95
CA PHE A 52 -10.52 -2.08 17.68
C PHE A 52 -12.01 -1.72 17.68
N VAL A 53 -12.36 -0.58 17.08
CA VAL A 53 -13.77 -0.21 16.88
C VAL A 53 -14.42 -1.19 15.91
N ARG A 54 -15.55 -1.76 16.30
CA ARG A 54 -16.25 -2.74 15.46
C ARG A 54 -16.64 -2.12 14.11
N ASP A 55 -16.45 -2.89 13.04
CA ASP A 55 -16.78 -2.51 11.66
C ASP A 55 -16.11 -1.20 11.22
N ALA A 56 -14.91 -0.93 11.72
CA ALA A 56 -14.12 0.25 11.37
C ALA A 56 -12.90 -0.06 10.49
N ALA A 57 -12.62 -1.33 10.23
CA ALA A 57 -11.56 -1.74 9.34
C ALA A 57 -11.94 -1.39 7.89
N ASP A 58 -11.11 -0.59 7.24
CA ASP A 58 -11.13 -0.37 5.80
C ASP A 58 -9.91 -1.06 5.19
N ILE A 59 -10.16 -2.09 4.39
CA ILE A 59 -9.14 -3.00 3.88
C ILE A 59 -9.38 -3.23 2.39
N PHE A 60 -8.41 -2.84 1.58
CA PHE A 60 -8.49 -3.04 0.13
C PHE A 60 -7.12 -3.31 -0.48
N ILE A 61 -7.13 -3.88 -1.69
CA ILE A 61 -5.91 -4.15 -2.45
C ILE A 61 -5.73 -3.02 -3.45
N GLY A 62 -4.55 -2.39 -3.39
CA GLY A 62 -4.14 -1.39 -4.36
C GLY A 62 -4.04 -1.94 -5.78
N LYS A 63 -4.57 -1.19 -6.72
CA LYS A 63 -4.35 -1.33 -8.16
C LYS A 63 -2.88 -1.09 -8.51
N LYS A 64 -2.53 -1.54 -9.71
CA LYS A 64 -1.16 -1.58 -10.22
C LYS A 64 -0.88 -0.33 -11.07
N SER A 65 -1.00 0.87 -10.49
CA SER A 65 -0.47 2.11 -11.08
C SER A 65 0.69 2.63 -10.22
N GLY A 66 1.57 3.43 -10.83
CA GLY A 66 2.92 3.72 -10.32
C GLY A 66 3.00 4.44 -8.98
N ASP A 67 1.89 4.98 -8.46
CA ASP A 67 1.83 5.79 -7.24
C ASP A 67 0.71 5.31 -6.29
N TYR A 68 1.03 5.18 -5.01
CA TYR A 68 0.08 4.80 -3.96
C TYR A 68 -0.82 5.98 -3.55
N HIS A 69 -0.42 7.21 -3.87
CA HIS A 69 -1.19 8.41 -3.60
C HIS A 69 -2.51 8.48 -4.37
N GLU A 70 -2.72 7.63 -5.37
CA GLU A 70 -3.98 7.58 -6.13
C GLU A 70 -5.08 6.77 -5.42
N GLU A 71 -4.75 5.99 -4.39
CA GLU A 71 -5.67 4.97 -3.86
C GLU A 71 -6.15 5.27 -2.44
N MET A 72 -5.25 5.74 -1.57
CA MET A 72 -5.61 6.31 -0.28
C MET A 72 -5.50 7.83 -0.41
N ASP A 73 -6.62 8.46 -0.73
CA ASP A 73 -6.73 9.91 -0.87
C ASP A 73 -7.57 10.52 0.26
N GLY A 74 -7.67 11.86 0.25
CA GLY A 74 -8.41 12.58 1.29
C GLY A 74 -9.92 12.33 1.26
N ASN A 75 -10.51 12.13 0.09
CA ASN A 75 -11.95 11.90 -0.03
C ASN A 75 -12.32 10.51 0.49
N HIS A 76 -11.50 9.51 0.15
CA HIS A 76 -11.63 8.15 0.65
C HIS A 76 -11.48 8.12 2.18
N PHE A 77 -10.45 8.78 2.70
CA PHE A 77 -10.23 8.90 4.13
C PHE A 77 -11.38 9.62 4.84
N GLU A 78 -11.86 10.75 4.33
CA GLU A 78 -13.00 11.50 4.88
C GLU A 78 -14.27 10.67 4.90
N THR A 79 -14.61 10.04 3.78
CA THR A 79 -15.79 9.15 3.66
C THR A 79 -15.73 8.02 4.68
N TRP A 80 -14.58 7.34 4.79
CA TRP A 80 -14.39 6.31 5.81
C TRP A 80 -14.59 6.90 7.22
N PHE A 81 -13.94 8.02 7.53
CA PHE A 81 -13.95 8.63 8.85
C PHE A 81 -15.35 9.06 9.29
N GLU A 82 -16.17 9.58 8.38
CA GLU A 82 -17.58 9.91 8.64
C GLU A 82 -18.39 8.70 9.11
N THR A 83 -18.13 7.50 8.56
CA THR A 83 -18.80 6.27 9.02
C THR A 83 -18.38 5.83 10.41
N ILE A 84 -17.21 6.29 10.88
CA ILE A 84 -16.62 5.93 12.17
C ILE A 84 -17.05 6.90 13.27
N MET A 85 -17.25 8.18 12.96
CA MET A 85 -17.63 9.20 13.96
C MET A 85 -18.77 8.80 14.89
N PRO A 86 -19.89 8.23 14.41
CA PRO A 86 -20.99 7.82 15.29
C PRO A 86 -20.64 6.65 16.23
N LYS A 87 -19.56 5.90 15.94
CA LYS A 87 -19.11 4.74 16.71
C LYS A 87 -18.10 5.10 17.79
N LEU A 88 -17.56 6.32 17.78
CA LEU A 88 -16.58 6.76 18.77
C LEU A 88 -17.25 7.17 20.07
N LYS A 89 -16.55 6.94 21.18
CA LYS A 89 -16.99 7.45 22.48
C LYS A 89 -16.97 8.98 22.46
N LEU A 90 -17.95 9.59 23.12
CA LEU A 90 -17.96 11.02 23.36
C LEU A 90 -16.64 11.48 23.98
N GLN A 91 -16.15 12.65 23.56
CA GLN A 91 -14.92 13.27 24.06
C GLN A 91 -13.65 12.42 23.82
N SER A 92 -13.63 11.62 22.75
CA SER A 92 -12.43 10.91 22.32
C SER A 92 -11.38 11.87 21.75
N ILE A 93 -10.11 11.61 22.06
CA ILE A 93 -8.97 12.22 21.38
C ILE A 93 -8.54 11.29 20.25
N ILE A 94 -8.47 11.83 19.04
CA ILE A 94 -8.06 11.09 17.85
C ILE A 94 -6.62 11.45 17.53
N VAL A 95 -5.76 10.45 17.46
CA VAL A 95 -4.34 10.58 17.11
C VAL A 95 -4.10 9.81 15.82
N MET A 96 -3.51 10.47 14.83
CA MET A 96 -3.22 9.92 13.51
C MET A 96 -1.81 10.32 13.12
N ASP A 97 -1.19 9.57 12.22
CA ASP A 97 0.08 9.97 11.61
C ASP A 97 -0.10 11.20 10.72
N ASN A 98 0.99 11.92 10.48
CA ASN A 98 0.97 13.11 9.65
C ASN A 98 1.11 12.73 8.17
N ALA A 99 -0.01 12.40 7.53
CA ALA A 99 -0.07 12.13 6.10
C ALA A 99 -0.92 13.18 5.36
N PRO A 100 -0.54 13.60 4.13
CA PRO A 100 -1.25 14.65 3.39
C PRO A 100 -2.74 14.37 3.15
N TYR A 101 -3.15 13.10 3.06
CA TYR A 101 -4.55 12.70 2.87
C TYR A 101 -5.38 12.74 4.16
N HIS A 102 -4.76 12.80 5.34
CA HIS A 102 -5.50 12.93 6.61
C HIS A 102 -5.96 14.37 6.90
N SER A 103 -5.45 15.36 6.17
CA SER A 103 -5.79 16.77 6.37
C SER A 103 -5.80 17.50 5.03
N VAL A 104 -6.98 17.53 4.41
CA VAL A 104 -7.18 18.18 3.11
C VAL A 104 -7.82 19.55 3.30
N LYS A 105 -7.31 20.54 2.57
CA LYS A 105 -7.93 21.87 2.52
C LYS A 105 -9.20 21.79 1.69
N LYS A 106 -10.33 22.17 2.27
CA LYS A 106 -11.62 22.29 1.56
C LYS A 106 -11.56 23.30 0.41
N GLU A 107 -10.82 24.38 0.59
CA GLU A 107 -10.63 25.42 -0.42
C GLU A 107 -9.13 25.67 -0.63
N LYS A 108 -8.71 25.71 -1.90
CA LYS A 108 -7.36 26.18 -2.25
C LYS A 108 -7.38 27.69 -2.33
N ILE A 109 -6.66 28.33 -1.40
CA ILE A 109 -6.42 29.78 -1.47
C ILE A 109 -5.54 30.05 -2.69
N PRO A 110 -5.91 31.00 -3.57
CA PRO A 110 -5.07 31.39 -4.69
C PRO A 110 -3.69 31.86 -4.21
N THR A 111 -2.64 31.40 -4.87
CA THR A 111 -1.29 31.93 -4.70
C THR A 111 -1.00 32.91 -5.83
N SER A 112 -0.34 34.03 -5.54
CA SER A 112 0.20 34.88 -6.61
C SER A 112 1.21 34.06 -7.42
N SER A 113 1.06 34.09 -8.75
CA SER A 113 2.06 33.63 -9.70
C SER A 113 3.17 34.66 -9.88
#